data_AF-B9RBH4-F1
#
_entry.id   AF-B9RBH4-F1
#
_cell.length_a   1.000
_cell.length_b   1.000
_cell.length_c   1.000
_cell.angle_alpha   90.00
_cell.angle_beta   90.00
_cell.angle_gamma   90.00
#
_symmetry.space_group_name_H-M   'P 1'
#
loop_
_entity.id
_entity.type
_entity.pdbx_description
1 polymer ?
#
loop_
_entity_poly.entity_id
_entity_poly.type
_entity_poly.pdbx_seq_one_letter_code
_entity_poly.pdbx_strand_id
1 'polypeptide(L)'
;MKKQQSIYSEMKSHRQFLSERPWFLAVLIAVSFTAALLIAGSITSSSSSRPFLCSLSGAYTTAATEDYAATPTQLLAILHYATSRVVPQQSRAEISLSFDVLQSLAPCNFLVFGLGHDSLMWTSLNPRGNTLFLEEDPKWVHTVLQRAPNLRAHVVKYPTQLHEADKLLASYKEEKECMGPDVRLKGNTECKLALNTLPDEVYGKEWDVIMIDAPRGYFAQAPGRMGAIFSAAVMSRARTRPGVTHVFLHDVDRRVEKLYAMEFLCKKYLVKGVSRLWHFEIPSLANRNDSDPFTSFC
;
A
#
# COMPACT_ATOMS: atom_id res chain seq x y z
N MET A 1 -21.82 31.17 74.09
CA MET A 1 -21.27 30.15 73.16
C MET A 1 -20.02 30.72 72.50
N LYS A 2 -18.96 29.92 72.51
CA LYS A 2 -17.58 30.08 71.96
C LYS A 2 -17.47 30.96 70.71
N LYS A 3 -16.39 31.73 70.43
CA LYS A 3 -15.14 32.09 71.11
C LYS A 3 -14.48 33.12 70.19
N GLN A 4 -14.36 34.37 70.64
CA GLN A 4 -13.59 35.43 69.98
C GLN A 4 -12.62 36.00 71.01
N GLN A 5 -11.35 35.60 70.92
CA GLN A 5 -10.16 36.28 71.46
C GLN A 5 -8.94 35.35 71.36
N SER A 6 -7.88 35.86 70.72
CA SER A 6 -6.44 35.63 70.95
C SER A 6 -5.72 35.32 69.63
N ILE A 7 -4.59 35.93 69.26
CA ILE A 7 -3.68 36.81 69.98
C ILE A 7 -2.79 37.48 68.92
N TYR A 8 -2.58 38.77 69.07
CA TYR A 8 -1.44 39.51 68.53
C TYR A 8 -0.19 39.07 69.30
N SER A 9 0.70 38.28 68.68
CA SER A 9 2.11 37.99 69.04
C SER A 9 2.48 36.79 68.16
N GLU A 10 3.49 36.76 67.31
CA GLU A 10 4.85 37.24 67.48
C GLU A 10 5.46 37.22 66.06
N MET A 11 5.88 38.38 65.54
CA MET A 11 6.80 38.43 64.41
C MET A 11 8.13 37.85 64.89
N LYS A 12 8.44 36.60 64.53
CA LYS A 12 9.77 36.04 64.75
C LYS A 12 10.25 35.28 63.53
N SER A 13 11.01 36.02 62.72
CA SER A 13 12.16 35.58 61.93
C SER A 13 12.47 34.09 62.02
N HIS A 14 12.02 33.31 61.04
CA HIS A 14 12.68 32.07 60.64
C HIS A 14 13.61 32.35 59.46
N ARG A 15 14.75 33.00 59.76
CA ARG A 15 15.97 32.75 58.98
C ARG A 15 16.36 31.31 59.25
N GLN A 16 15.97 30.39 58.35
CA GLN A 16 16.54 29.06 58.36
C GLN A 16 18.01 29.17 58.00
N PHE A 17 18.82 29.07 59.04
CA PHE A 17 20.25 28.89 59.00
C PHE A 17 20.50 27.57 58.28
N LEU A 18 20.74 27.61 56.97
CA LEU A 18 21.35 26.50 56.25
C LEU A 18 22.76 26.37 56.82
N SER A 19 22.91 25.43 57.75
CA SER A 19 24.21 24.97 58.21
C SER A 19 24.93 24.38 56.99
N GLU A 20 25.79 25.21 56.39
CA GLU A 20 26.72 24.79 55.36
C GLU A 20 27.66 23.74 55.96
N ARG A 21 27.29 22.47 55.77
CA ARG A 21 28.24 21.37 55.87
C ARG A 21 28.94 21.30 54.51
N PRO A 22 30.21 21.74 54.40
CA PRO A 22 30.91 21.87 53.11
C PRO A 22 31.07 20.55 52.36
N TRP A 23 30.93 19.44 53.08
CA TRP A 23 30.87 18.09 52.52
C TRP A 23 29.69 17.87 51.55
N PHE A 24 28.51 18.46 51.79
CA PHE A 24 27.35 18.20 50.91
C PHE A 24 27.49 18.93 49.56
N LEU A 25 28.08 20.13 49.56
CA LEU A 25 28.46 20.84 48.34
C LEU A 25 29.58 20.09 47.61
N ALA A 26 30.57 19.56 48.33
CA ALA A 26 31.63 18.74 47.74
C ALA A 26 31.10 17.44 47.10
N VAL A 27 30.13 16.78 47.75
CA VAL A 27 29.47 15.56 47.21
C VAL A 27 28.61 15.90 45.98
N LEU A 28 27.85 17.00 46.00
CA LEU A 28 27.05 17.44 44.84
C LEU A 28 27.93 17.83 43.64
N ILE A 29 29.08 18.46 43.88
CA ILE A 29 30.06 18.80 42.83
C ILE A 29 30.76 17.54 42.31
N ALA A 30 31.12 16.59 43.18
CA ALA A 30 31.73 15.33 42.74
C ALA A 30 30.76 14.46 41.92
N VAL A 31 29.48 14.42 42.29
CA VAL A 31 28.43 13.68 41.56
C VAL A 31 28.13 14.36 40.21
N SER A 32 28.15 15.69 40.13
CA SER A 32 27.95 16.39 38.86
C SER A 32 29.15 16.25 37.91
N PHE A 33 30.39 16.28 38.42
CA PHE A 33 31.60 16.05 37.61
C PHE A 33 31.71 14.61 37.10
N THR A 34 31.32 13.62 37.89
CA THR A 34 31.29 12.19 37.47
C THR A 34 30.19 11.92 36.45
N ALA A 35 29.01 12.52 36.60
CA ALA A 35 27.94 12.45 35.60
C ALA A 35 28.33 13.15 34.28
N ALA A 36 28.99 14.31 34.34
CA ALA A 36 29.48 15.02 33.16
C ALA A 36 30.60 14.24 32.42
N LEU A 37 31.50 13.56 33.15
CA LEU A 37 32.53 12.72 32.52
C LEU A 37 31.94 11.47 31.85
N LEU A 38 30.89 10.87 32.40
CA LEU A 38 30.20 9.72 31.81
C LEU A 38 29.40 10.10 30.56
N ILE A 39 28.82 11.31 30.53
CA ILE A 39 28.12 11.85 29.35
C ILE A 39 29.15 12.27 28.28
N ALA A 40 30.25 12.92 28.64
CA ALA A 40 31.32 13.28 27.71
C ALA A 40 32.02 12.05 27.11
N GLY A 41 32.29 11.01 27.90
CA GLY A 41 32.86 9.74 27.43
C GLY A 41 31.92 8.92 26.55
N SER A 42 30.61 9.08 26.69
CA SER A 42 29.60 8.44 25.83
C SER A 42 29.39 9.19 24.50
N ILE A 43 29.59 10.52 24.50
CA ILE A 43 29.47 11.37 23.30
C ILE A 43 30.76 11.35 22.45
N THR A 44 31.94 11.07 23.03
CA THR A 44 33.19 10.90 22.27
C THR A 44 33.50 9.45 21.86
N SER A 45 32.68 8.47 22.25
CA SER A 45 32.88 7.04 21.93
C SER A 45 31.94 6.48 20.86
N SER A 46 31.25 7.33 20.08
CA SER A 46 30.32 6.88 19.03
C SER A 46 30.60 7.42 17.63
N SER A 47 31.85 7.81 17.34
CA SER A 47 32.27 8.17 15.99
C SER A 47 33.67 7.65 15.63
N SER A 48 33.81 6.33 15.47
CA SER A 48 34.66 5.70 14.42
C SER A 48 34.88 4.20 14.68
N SER A 49 33.82 3.39 14.60
CA SER A 49 34.00 1.97 14.27
C SER A 49 34.12 1.83 12.75
N ARG A 50 35.23 2.32 12.19
CA ARG A 50 35.68 1.87 10.87
C ARG A 50 36.28 0.48 11.08
N PRO A 51 35.77 -0.59 10.45
CA PRO A 51 36.50 -1.86 10.44
C PRO A 51 37.78 -1.65 9.61
N PHE A 52 38.92 -1.55 10.29
CA PHE A 52 40.25 -1.38 9.71
C PHE A 52 40.79 -2.67 9.05
N LEU A 53 39.90 -3.55 8.54
CA LEU A 53 40.23 -4.82 7.91
C LEU A 53 39.72 -4.96 6.45
N CYS A 54 39.20 -3.91 5.83
CA CYS A 54 38.75 -3.98 4.42
C CYS A 54 39.79 -3.51 3.37
N SER A 55 41.02 -3.19 3.76
CA SER A 55 42.06 -2.78 2.77
C SER A 55 42.78 -3.94 2.07
N LEU A 56 42.26 -5.17 2.13
CA LEU A 56 42.83 -6.33 1.41
C LEU A 56 41.81 -7.11 0.56
N SER A 57 40.67 -6.52 0.23
CA SER A 57 39.75 -7.07 -0.78
C SER A 57 39.58 -6.08 -1.93
N GLY A 58 40.70 -5.80 -2.60
CA GLY A 58 40.67 -5.24 -3.93
C GLY A 58 39.88 -6.17 -4.85
N ALA A 59 38.90 -5.60 -5.53
CA ALA A 59 38.28 -6.07 -6.77
C ALA A 59 37.13 -7.11 -6.73
N TYR A 60 36.17 -7.10 -5.79
CA TYR A 60 34.90 -7.86 -5.99
C TYR A 60 33.60 -7.29 -5.35
N THR A 61 33.49 -6.00 -4.99
CA THR A 61 32.32 -5.50 -4.21
C THR A 61 31.69 -4.18 -4.68
N THR A 62 31.63 -3.90 -5.99
CA THR A 62 30.84 -2.76 -6.51
C THR A 62 29.46 -3.14 -7.06
N ALA A 63 29.17 -4.41 -7.32
CA ALA A 63 27.89 -4.81 -7.91
C ALA A 63 26.75 -4.96 -6.87
N ALA A 64 27.04 -5.45 -5.66
CA ALA A 64 26.00 -5.78 -4.68
C ALA A 64 25.41 -4.57 -3.93
N THR A 65 26.12 -3.43 -3.88
CA THR A 65 25.67 -2.22 -3.19
C THR A 65 24.74 -1.34 -4.04
N GLU A 66 24.82 -1.41 -5.36
CA GLU A 66 23.92 -0.67 -6.26
C GLU A 66 22.49 -1.26 -6.27
N ASP A 67 22.35 -2.58 -6.09
CA ASP A 67 21.05 -3.27 -6.15
C ASP A 67 20.09 -2.90 -5.00
N TYR A 68 20.61 -2.45 -3.86
CA TYR A 68 19.82 -2.08 -2.67
C TYR A 68 19.73 -0.57 -2.42
N ALA A 69 20.25 0.27 -3.33
CA ALA A 69 20.13 1.71 -3.18
C ALA A 69 18.65 2.13 -3.23
N ALA A 70 18.21 2.87 -2.21
CA ALA A 70 16.86 3.40 -2.15
C ALA A 70 16.63 4.37 -3.32
N THR A 71 15.50 4.21 -4.00
CA THR A 71 15.09 5.12 -5.08
C THR A 71 14.65 6.47 -4.54
N PRO A 72 14.75 7.58 -5.31
CA PRO A 72 14.21 8.88 -4.89
C PRO A 72 12.73 8.80 -4.48
N THR A 73 11.93 8.00 -5.20
CA THR A 73 10.51 7.77 -4.87
C THR A 73 10.33 7.14 -3.49
N GLN A 74 11.20 6.21 -3.08
CA GLN A 74 11.14 5.61 -1.74
C GLN A 74 11.45 6.62 -0.65
N LEU A 75 12.48 7.46 -0.83
CA LEU A 75 12.81 8.51 0.13
C LEU A 75 11.69 9.56 0.23
N LEU A 76 11.09 9.94 -0.91
CA LEU A 76 9.94 10.84 -0.94
C LEU A 76 8.71 10.23 -0.26
N ALA A 77 8.44 8.94 -0.45
CA ALA A 77 7.35 8.25 0.24
C ALA A 77 7.55 8.26 1.75
N ILE A 78 8.76 7.93 2.23
CA ILE A 78 9.09 7.98 3.67
C ILE A 78 8.85 9.38 4.22
N LEU A 79 9.40 10.42 3.58
CA LEU A 79 9.21 11.80 4.02
C LEU A 79 7.72 12.20 4.03
N HIS A 80 6.99 11.85 2.98
CA HIS A 80 5.56 12.17 2.85
C HIS A 80 4.75 11.52 3.98
N TYR A 81 4.84 10.21 4.15
CA TYR A 81 3.99 9.50 5.13
C TYR A 81 4.46 9.67 6.58
N ALA A 82 5.73 10.00 6.83
CA ALA A 82 6.21 10.33 8.16
C ALA A 82 5.78 11.73 8.64
N THR A 83 5.45 12.65 7.71
CA THR A 83 5.14 14.05 8.04
C THR A 83 3.72 14.49 7.71
N SER A 84 2.99 13.70 6.90
CA SER A 84 1.60 13.98 6.52
C SER A 84 0.62 13.54 7.61
N ARG A 85 -0.47 14.30 7.77
CA ARG A 85 -1.64 13.87 8.55
C ARG A 85 -2.62 13.01 7.74
N VAL A 86 -2.41 12.93 6.43
CA VAL A 86 -3.21 12.14 5.51
C VAL A 86 -2.41 10.89 5.16
N VAL A 87 -2.98 9.72 5.47
CA VAL A 87 -2.37 8.40 5.31
C VAL A 87 -3.25 7.52 4.41
N PRO A 88 -2.72 6.39 3.89
CA PRO A 88 -3.50 5.41 3.14
C PRO A 88 -4.80 5.00 3.83
N GLN A 89 -5.85 4.71 3.04
CA GLN A 89 -7.14 4.21 3.54
C GLN A 89 -7.02 2.78 4.09
N GLN A 90 -6.19 1.95 3.46
CA GLN A 90 -5.96 0.58 3.88
C GLN A 90 -5.18 0.55 5.20
N SER A 91 -5.58 -0.36 6.09
CA SER A 91 -4.88 -0.60 7.35
C SER A 91 -3.50 -1.19 7.13
N ARG A 92 -2.63 -1.09 8.15
CA ARG A 92 -1.30 -1.74 8.11
C ARG A 92 -1.40 -3.23 7.76
N ALA A 93 -2.39 -3.94 8.31
CA ALA A 93 -2.55 -5.38 8.07
C ALA A 93 -2.98 -5.68 6.62
N GLU A 94 -3.85 -4.86 6.04
CA GLU A 94 -4.23 -4.96 4.61
C GLU A 94 -3.03 -4.65 3.71
N ILE A 95 -2.30 -3.57 3.99
CA ILE A 95 -1.12 -3.17 3.21
C ILE A 95 -0.03 -4.25 3.28
N SER A 96 0.22 -4.83 4.45
CA SER A 96 1.21 -5.91 4.62
C SER A 96 0.98 -7.08 3.67
N LEU A 97 -0.29 -7.42 3.38
CA LEU A 97 -0.60 -8.52 2.46
C LEU A 97 -0.11 -8.25 1.03
N SER A 98 -0.26 -7.02 0.55
CA SER A 98 0.24 -6.62 -0.78
C SER A 98 1.75 -6.37 -0.78
N PHE A 99 2.26 -5.83 0.33
CA PHE A 99 3.68 -5.59 0.53
C PHE A 99 4.52 -6.88 0.44
N ASP A 100 4.08 -7.95 1.10
CA ASP A 100 4.83 -9.23 1.10
C ASP A 100 4.99 -9.77 -0.33
N VAL A 101 3.96 -9.64 -1.17
CA VAL A 101 4.01 -10.01 -2.59
C VAL A 101 4.92 -9.07 -3.37
N LEU A 102 4.74 -7.75 -3.26
CA LEU A 102 5.57 -6.77 -3.98
C LEU A 102 7.05 -6.88 -3.60
N GLN A 103 7.36 -7.15 -2.34
CA GLN A 103 8.74 -7.36 -1.86
C GLN A 103 9.40 -8.57 -2.54
N SER A 104 8.65 -9.63 -2.81
CA SER A 104 9.17 -10.83 -3.47
C SER A 104 9.27 -10.70 -5.00
N LEU A 105 8.42 -9.87 -5.62
CA LEU A 105 8.31 -9.75 -7.07
C LEU A 105 9.00 -8.52 -7.66
N ALA A 106 9.29 -7.48 -6.87
CA ALA A 106 9.83 -6.23 -7.40
C ALA A 106 11.24 -6.42 -8.01
N PRO A 107 11.55 -5.78 -9.15
CA PRO A 107 10.66 -4.92 -9.95
C PRO A 107 9.64 -5.73 -10.77
N CYS A 108 8.37 -5.32 -10.75
CA CYS A 108 7.29 -6.01 -11.48
C CYS A 108 6.35 -5.05 -12.21
N ASN A 109 5.46 -5.58 -13.06
CA ASN A 109 4.33 -4.84 -13.61
C ASN A 109 3.17 -4.85 -12.60
N PHE A 110 2.88 -3.69 -12.00
CA PHE A 110 1.82 -3.51 -11.02
C PHE A 110 0.73 -2.56 -11.54
N LEU A 111 -0.48 -3.09 -11.76
CA LEU A 111 -1.66 -2.30 -12.14
C LEU A 111 -2.50 -1.99 -10.91
N VAL A 112 -2.93 -0.74 -10.77
CA VAL A 112 -3.83 -0.32 -9.70
C VAL A 112 -5.06 0.33 -10.31
N PHE A 113 -6.23 -0.27 -10.13
CA PHE A 113 -7.50 0.44 -10.33
C PHE A 113 -7.73 1.28 -9.09
N GLY A 114 -7.55 2.59 -9.24
CA GLY A 114 -7.63 3.60 -8.19
C GLY A 114 -6.39 4.47 -8.13
N LEU A 115 -6.56 5.75 -7.85
CA LEU A 115 -5.49 6.68 -7.54
C LEU A 115 -5.85 7.39 -6.22
N GLY A 116 -4.88 7.61 -5.35
CA GLY A 116 -5.20 8.14 -4.03
C GLY A 116 -3.98 8.45 -3.16
N HIS A 117 -4.25 8.56 -1.86
CA HIS A 117 -3.23 8.89 -0.87
C HIS A 117 -2.19 7.78 -0.67
N ASP A 118 -2.46 6.57 -1.12
CA ASP A 118 -1.60 5.39 -1.05
C ASP A 118 -0.75 5.20 -2.32
N SER A 119 -0.99 5.95 -3.39
CA SER A 119 -0.32 5.72 -4.68
C SER A 119 1.19 5.94 -4.62
N LEU A 120 1.66 6.93 -3.86
CA LEU A 120 3.10 7.14 -3.66
C LEU A 120 3.75 5.96 -2.93
N MET A 121 3.05 5.40 -1.93
CA MET A 121 3.48 4.17 -1.26
C MET A 121 3.53 3.02 -2.27
N TRP A 122 2.47 2.77 -3.04
CA TRP A 122 2.43 1.68 -4.02
C TRP A 122 3.54 1.73 -5.05
N THR A 123 3.88 2.91 -5.59
CA THR A 123 5.04 3.06 -6.47
C THR A 123 6.36 2.83 -5.73
N SER A 124 6.49 3.30 -4.48
CA SER A 124 7.70 3.11 -3.69
C SER A 124 7.98 1.66 -3.29
N LEU A 125 6.93 0.85 -3.13
CA LEU A 125 7.01 -0.57 -2.79
C LEU A 125 7.37 -1.45 -4.00
N ASN A 126 7.42 -0.88 -5.21
CA ASN A 126 7.85 -1.54 -6.43
C ASN A 126 9.06 -0.79 -7.06
N PRO A 127 10.20 -0.69 -6.35
CA PRO A 127 11.34 0.10 -6.81
C PRO A 127 11.83 -0.39 -8.17
N ARG A 128 12.04 0.55 -9.10
CA ARG A 128 12.45 0.29 -10.50
C ARG A 128 11.45 -0.53 -11.33
N GLY A 129 10.30 -0.88 -10.76
CA GLY A 129 9.22 -1.56 -11.47
C GLY A 129 8.28 -0.61 -12.20
N ASN A 130 7.23 -1.17 -12.77
CA ASN A 130 6.22 -0.44 -13.54
C ASN A 130 4.89 -0.43 -12.79
N THR A 131 4.64 0.63 -12.01
CA THR A 131 3.34 0.84 -11.35
C THR A 131 2.49 1.82 -12.15
N LEU A 132 1.27 1.41 -12.53
CA LEU A 132 0.31 2.23 -13.30
C LEU A 132 -1.03 2.33 -12.58
N PHE A 133 -1.57 3.54 -12.45
CA PHE A 133 -2.85 3.82 -11.80
C PHE A 133 -3.94 4.18 -12.81
N LEU A 134 -5.16 3.68 -12.61
CA LEU A 134 -6.33 3.99 -13.42
C LEU A 134 -7.41 4.63 -12.54
N GLU A 135 -7.85 5.83 -12.89
CA GLU A 135 -8.78 6.62 -12.06
C GLU A 135 -9.89 7.25 -12.90
N GLU A 136 -11.11 7.32 -12.38
CA GLU A 136 -12.25 7.89 -13.12
C GLU A 136 -12.33 9.42 -13.08
N ASP A 137 -11.82 10.07 -12.04
CA ASP A 137 -11.99 11.51 -11.85
C ASP A 137 -10.78 12.31 -12.38
N PRO A 138 -10.92 13.03 -13.50
CA PRO A 138 -9.82 13.80 -14.08
C PRO A 138 -9.31 14.91 -13.14
N LYS A 139 -10.19 15.49 -12.31
CA LYS A 139 -9.78 16.53 -11.34
C LYS A 139 -8.97 15.90 -10.21
N TRP A 140 -9.34 14.71 -9.78
CA TRP A 140 -8.59 13.96 -8.78
C TRP A 140 -7.21 13.55 -9.31
N VAL A 141 -7.13 13.01 -10.53
CA VAL A 141 -5.85 12.72 -11.19
C VAL A 141 -4.95 13.94 -11.23
N HIS A 142 -5.48 15.09 -11.68
CA HIS A 142 -4.71 16.32 -11.70
C HIS A 142 -4.21 16.72 -10.30
N THR A 143 -5.07 16.63 -9.28
CA THR A 143 -4.73 16.98 -7.90
C THR A 143 -3.62 16.10 -7.32
N VAL A 144 -3.67 14.79 -7.57
CA VAL A 144 -2.66 13.85 -7.06
C VAL A 144 -1.33 14.02 -7.81
N LEU A 145 -1.36 14.15 -9.14
CA LEU A 145 -0.14 14.32 -9.94
C LEU A 145 0.58 15.65 -9.70
N GLN A 146 -0.14 16.72 -9.32
CA GLN A 146 0.50 17.95 -8.87
C GLN A 146 1.38 17.74 -7.63
N ARG A 147 1.01 16.82 -6.73
CA ARG A 147 1.73 16.54 -5.48
C ARG A 147 2.80 15.46 -5.65
N ALA A 148 2.58 14.52 -6.56
CA ALA A 148 3.48 13.41 -6.84
C ALA A 148 3.62 13.23 -8.37
N PRO A 149 4.41 14.10 -9.03
CA PRO A 149 4.51 14.15 -10.50
C PRO A 149 5.21 12.93 -11.12
N ASN A 150 5.86 12.11 -10.29
CA ASN A 150 6.48 10.85 -10.69
C ASN A 150 5.49 9.68 -10.80
N LEU A 151 4.24 9.85 -10.36
CA LEU A 151 3.22 8.82 -10.51
C LEU A 151 2.75 8.73 -11.97
N ARG A 152 2.46 7.50 -12.41
CA ARG A 152 1.93 7.22 -13.75
C ARG A 152 0.45 6.87 -13.63
N ALA A 153 -0.42 7.76 -14.09
CA ALA A 153 -1.85 7.59 -13.97
C ALA A 153 -2.57 7.93 -15.28
N HIS A 154 -3.63 7.19 -15.58
CA HIS A 154 -4.55 7.51 -16.67
C HIS A 154 -5.95 7.76 -16.13
N VAL A 155 -6.61 8.77 -16.72
CA VAL A 155 -8.06 8.94 -16.56
C VAL A 155 -8.75 7.89 -17.43
N VAL A 156 -9.63 7.09 -16.84
CA VAL A 156 -10.40 6.04 -17.54
C VAL A 156 -11.89 6.22 -17.30
N LYS A 157 -12.71 5.58 -18.13
CA LYS A 157 -14.17 5.55 -17.96
C LYS A 157 -14.61 4.15 -17.57
N TYR A 158 -15.41 4.05 -16.53
CA TYR A 158 -16.07 2.80 -16.15
C TYR A 158 -17.53 2.86 -16.64
N PRO A 159 -17.93 1.99 -17.59
CA PRO A 159 -19.22 2.10 -18.27
C PRO A 159 -20.40 1.58 -17.43
N THR A 160 -20.14 0.73 -16.43
CA THR A 160 -21.17 0.09 -15.60
C THR A 160 -21.39 0.84 -14.30
N GLN A 161 -22.65 0.92 -13.85
CA GLN A 161 -23.04 1.49 -12.56
C GLN A 161 -23.38 0.40 -11.55
N LEU A 162 -23.21 0.70 -10.27
CA LEU A 162 -23.38 -0.26 -9.17
C LEU A 162 -24.76 -0.94 -9.18
N HIS A 163 -25.83 -0.20 -9.50
CA HIS A 163 -27.19 -0.75 -9.54
C HIS A 163 -27.40 -1.81 -10.65
N GLU A 164 -26.52 -1.87 -11.64
CA GLU A 164 -26.59 -2.85 -12.72
C GLU A 164 -25.99 -4.21 -12.31
N ALA A 165 -25.33 -4.31 -11.15
CA ALA A 165 -24.55 -5.48 -10.73
C ALA A 165 -25.33 -6.80 -10.80
N ASP A 166 -26.53 -6.85 -10.22
CA ASP A 166 -27.31 -8.10 -10.19
C ASP A 166 -27.74 -8.53 -11.60
N LYS A 167 -28.12 -7.57 -12.45
CA LYS A 167 -28.52 -7.85 -13.84
C LYS A 167 -27.32 -8.33 -14.67
N LEU A 168 -26.18 -7.65 -14.55
CA LEU A 168 -24.96 -8.02 -15.26
C LEU A 168 -24.48 -9.41 -14.87
N LEU A 169 -24.47 -9.74 -13.57
CA LEU A 169 -24.07 -11.05 -13.09
C LEU A 169 -25.04 -12.16 -13.55
N ALA A 170 -26.34 -11.87 -13.65
CA ALA A 170 -27.34 -12.83 -14.12
C ALA A 170 -27.24 -13.11 -15.63
N SER A 171 -26.86 -12.13 -16.46
CA SER A 171 -26.95 -12.25 -17.92
C SER A 171 -25.61 -12.42 -18.65
N TYR A 172 -24.46 -12.20 -18.01
CA TYR A 172 -23.19 -12.19 -18.75
C TYR A 172 -22.86 -13.52 -19.45
N LYS A 173 -23.35 -14.65 -18.94
CA LYS A 173 -23.15 -15.99 -19.55
C LYS A 173 -23.90 -16.15 -20.88
N GLU A 174 -24.93 -15.35 -21.10
CA GLU A 174 -25.70 -15.33 -22.35
C GLU A 174 -24.98 -14.53 -23.45
N GLU A 175 -24.03 -13.66 -23.07
CA GLU A 175 -23.23 -12.86 -23.99
C GLU A 175 -21.95 -13.63 -24.36
N LYS A 176 -21.85 -14.03 -25.63
CA LYS A 176 -20.71 -14.82 -26.13
C LYS A 176 -19.42 -14.05 -26.00
N GLU A 177 -19.43 -12.73 -26.21
CA GLU A 177 -18.23 -11.89 -26.07
C GLU A 177 -17.78 -11.71 -24.62
N CYS A 178 -18.56 -12.15 -23.63
CA CYS A 178 -18.16 -12.24 -22.23
C CYS A 178 -17.62 -13.64 -21.83
N MET A 179 -17.71 -14.63 -22.73
CA MET A 179 -17.49 -16.05 -22.44
C MET A 179 -16.47 -16.69 -23.37
N GLY A 180 -15.79 -17.73 -22.88
CA GLY A 180 -14.80 -18.50 -23.66
C GLY A 180 -13.35 -18.29 -23.20
N PRO A 181 -12.38 -19.02 -23.79
CA PRO A 181 -10.98 -18.89 -23.39
C PRO A 181 -10.39 -17.52 -23.77
N ASP A 182 -10.87 -16.91 -24.86
CA ASP A 182 -10.24 -15.76 -25.50
C ASP A 182 -11.11 -14.49 -25.41
N VAL A 183 -11.59 -14.16 -24.21
CA VAL A 183 -12.32 -12.90 -24.00
C VAL A 183 -11.41 -11.72 -24.34
N ARG A 184 -11.76 -10.98 -25.40
CA ARG A 184 -11.05 -9.75 -25.77
C ARG A 184 -11.61 -8.58 -24.96
N LEU A 185 -10.74 -7.80 -24.31
CA LEU A 185 -11.17 -6.57 -23.63
C LEU A 185 -11.21 -5.37 -24.58
N LYS A 186 -10.06 -5.04 -25.21
CA LYS A 186 -9.91 -3.87 -26.08
C LYS A 186 -10.94 -3.88 -27.20
N GLY A 187 -11.80 -2.87 -27.26
CA GLY A 187 -12.82 -2.72 -28.31
C GLY A 187 -13.96 -3.74 -28.29
N ASN A 188 -14.17 -4.47 -27.19
CA ASN A 188 -15.34 -5.33 -27.01
C ASN A 188 -16.52 -4.50 -26.51
N THR A 189 -17.44 -4.16 -27.42
CA THR A 189 -18.63 -3.34 -27.10
C THR A 189 -19.84 -4.17 -26.70
N GLU A 190 -19.80 -5.49 -26.92
CA GLU A 190 -20.91 -6.42 -26.67
C GLU A 190 -20.89 -6.87 -25.21
N CYS A 191 -19.72 -7.24 -24.68
CA CYS A 191 -19.57 -7.54 -23.27
C CYS A 191 -19.53 -6.29 -22.39
N LYS A 192 -20.65 -5.95 -21.73
CA LYS A 192 -20.74 -4.79 -20.84
C LYS A 192 -19.76 -4.79 -19.66
N LEU A 193 -19.27 -5.97 -19.24
CA LEU A 193 -18.28 -6.09 -18.17
C LEU A 193 -16.85 -5.80 -18.66
N ALA A 194 -16.60 -5.85 -19.97
CA ALA A 194 -15.28 -5.58 -20.52
C ALA A 194 -14.96 -4.09 -20.46
N LEU A 195 -13.88 -3.72 -19.75
CA LEU A 195 -13.34 -2.38 -19.85
C LEU A 195 -12.60 -2.26 -21.18
N ASN A 196 -13.31 -1.75 -22.18
CA ASN A 196 -12.93 -1.83 -23.60
C ASN A 196 -12.22 -0.59 -24.17
N THR A 197 -12.05 0.44 -23.36
CA THR A 197 -11.45 1.74 -23.70
C THR A 197 -10.31 2.14 -22.75
N LEU A 198 -9.66 1.16 -22.12
CA LEU A 198 -8.45 1.39 -21.33
C LEU A 198 -7.28 1.82 -22.25
N PRO A 199 -6.24 2.48 -21.71
CA PRO A 199 -5.04 2.81 -22.47
C PRO A 199 -4.36 1.57 -23.07
N ASP A 200 -3.74 1.72 -24.24
CA ASP A 200 -3.06 0.62 -24.94
C ASP A 200 -1.96 -0.07 -24.11
N GLU A 201 -1.29 0.68 -23.24
CA GLU A 201 -0.32 0.12 -22.30
C GLU A 201 -0.95 -0.91 -21.34
N VAL A 202 -2.23 -0.76 -20.98
CA VAL A 202 -2.92 -1.71 -20.12
C VAL A 202 -3.15 -3.03 -20.82
N TYR A 203 -3.54 -2.99 -22.11
CA TYR A 203 -3.80 -4.18 -22.91
C TYR A 203 -2.52 -4.88 -23.39
N GLY A 204 -1.48 -4.10 -23.69
CA GLY A 204 -0.23 -4.62 -24.26
C GLY A 204 0.74 -5.20 -23.23
N LYS A 205 0.37 -5.25 -21.95
CA LYS A 205 1.25 -5.63 -20.85
C LYS A 205 0.65 -6.77 -20.04
N GLU A 206 1.47 -7.74 -19.69
CA GLU A 206 1.12 -8.75 -18.69
C GLU A 206 1.45 -8.24 -17.29
N TRP A 207 0.43 -8.11 -16.46
CA TRP A 207 0.54 -7.64 -15.09
C TRP A 207 0.91 -8.79 -14.16
N ASP A 208 1.88 -8.56 -13.27
CA ASP A 208 2.27 -9.54 -12.24
C ASP A 208 1.42 -9.35 -10.98
N VAL A 209 1.06 -8.09 -10.68
CA VAL A 209 0.19 -7.71 -9.58
C VAL A 209 -0.91 -6.77 -10.10
N ILE A 210 -2.14 -6.99 -9.64
CA ILE A 210 -3.30 -6.12 -9.90
C ILE A 210 -3.97 -5.80 -8.56
N MET A 211 -4.07 -4.52 -8.20
CA MET A 211 -4.86 -4.03 -7.07
C MET A 211 -6.16 -3.42 -7.59
N ILE A 212 -7.30 -3.87 -7.07
CA ILE A 212 -8.63 -3.37 -7.40
C ILE A 212 -9.17 -2.62 -6.17
N ASP A 213 -8.95 -1.30 -6.13
CA ASP A 213 -9.44 -0.41 -5.08
C ASP A 213 -10.31 0.73 -5.64
N ALA A 214 -10.67 0.66 -6.92
CA ALA A 214 -11.58 1.58 -7.59
C ALA A 214 -12.29 0.84 -8.74
N PRO A 215 -13.38 1.41 -9.30
CA PRO A 215 -14.01 2.70 -8.98
C PRO A 215 -14.69 2.76 -7.60
N ARG A 216 -15.15 3.95 -7.23
CA ARG A 216 -15.76 4.32 -5.94
C ARG A 216 -16.84 3.38 -5.39
N GLY A 217 -17.81 2.97 -6.21
CA GLY A 217 -18.82 1.95 -5.87
C GLY A 217 -19.64 2.16 -4.58
N TYR A 218 -19.84 3.40 -4.09
CA TYR A 218 -20.55 3.66 -2.82
C TYR A 218 -21.99 4.18 -2.95
N PHE A 219 -22.51 4.41 -4.16
CA PHE A 219 -23.92 4.72 -4.42
C PHE A 219 -24.39 4.07 -5.73
N ALA A 220 -25.71 3.94 -5.90
CA ALA A 220 -26.33 3.18 -6.99
C ALA A 220 -25.90 3.62 -8.40
N GLN A 221 -25.74 4.93 -8.63
CA GLN A 221 -25.32 5.51 -9.90
C GLN A 221 -23.80 5.62 -10.05
N ALA A 222 -23.03 5.30 -9.00
CA ALA A 222 -21.58 5.32 -9.06
C ALA A 222 -21.09 4.19 -9.97
N PRO A 223 -19.95 4.38 -10.65
CA PRO A 223 -19.26 3.24 -11.23
C PRO A 223 -18.88 2.23 -10.14
N GLY A 224 -19.17 0.96 -10.39
CA GLY A 224 -18.86 -0.15 -9.48
C GLY A 224 -17.68 -1.00 -9.97
N ARG A 225 -17.10 -1.80 -9.07
CA ARG A 225 -15.89 -2.61 -9.35
C ARG A 225 -16.12 -3.82 -10.28
N MET A 226 -17.35 -4.04 -10.74
CA MET A 226 -17.74 -5.17 -11.60
C MET A 226 -16.82 -5.31 -12.83
N GLY A 227 -16.67 -4.24 -13.63
CA GLY A 227 -15.84 -4.28 -14.82
C GLY A 227 -14.34 -4.40 -14.54
N ALA A 228 -13.86 -3.82 -13.44
CA ALA A 228 -12.46 -3.95 -13.01
C ALA A 228 -12.13 -5.39 -12.58
N ILE A 229 -13.01 -6.02 -11.79
CA ILE A 229 -12.88 -7.42 -11.39
C ILE A 229 -12.90 -8.35 -12.61
N PHE A 230 -13.87 -8.17 -13.52
CA PHE A 230 -13.95 -8.94 -14.75
C PHE A 230 -12.69 -8.76 -15.62
N SER A 231 -12.26 -7.52 -15.83
CA SER A 231 -11.09 -7.24 -16.68
C SER A 231 -9.79 -7.79 -16.07
N ALA A 232 -9.61 -7.69 -14.75
CA ALA A 232 -8.49 -8.31 -14.05
C ALA A 232 -8.49 -9.83 -14.19
N ALA A 233 -9.67 -10.46 -14.08
CA ALA A 233 -9.86 -11.89 -14.27
C ALA A 233 -9.48 -12.36 -15.69
N VAL A 234 -9.86 -11.58 -16.72
CA VAL A 234 -9.53 -11.84 -18.13
C VAL A 234 -8.04 -11.64 -18.38
N MET A 235 -7.46 -10.50 -17.98
CA MET A 235 -6.03 -10.21 -18.16
C MET A 235 -5.12 -11.24 -17.47
N SER A 236 -5.48 -11.66 -16.25
CA SER A 236 -4.71 -12.65 -15.48
C SER A 236 -4.66 -14.01 -16.17
N ARG A 237 -5.78 -14.40 -16.79
CA ARG A 237 -5.95 -15.67 -17.51
C ARG A 237 -5.30 -15.67 -18.89
N ALA A 238 -5.30 -14.53 -19.57
CA ALA A 238 -4.69 -14.33 -20.88
C ALA A 238 -3.15 -14.22 -20.83
N ARG A 239 -2.56 -14.15 -19.64
CA ARG A 239 -1.10 -14.15 -19.43
C ARG A 239 -0.48 -15.36 -20.12
N THR A 240 0.64 -15.16 -20.82
CA THR A 240 1.42 -16.21 -21.49
C THR A 240 2.74 -16.51 -20.77
N ARG A 241 3.31 -15.54 -20.03
CA ARG A 241 4.50 -15.80 -19.21
C ARG A 241 4.21 -16.78 -18.08
N PRO A 242 5.20 -17.62 -17.69
CA PRO A 242 5.09 -18.48 -16.53
C PRO A 242 4.71 -17.73 -15.24
N GLY A 243 4.13 -18.48 -14.30
CA GLY A 243 3.67 -17.98 -13.01
C GLY A 243 2.18 -17.65 -12.96
N VAL A 244 1.80 -16.95 -11.91
CA VAL A 244 0.43 -16.49 -11.63
C VAL A 244 0.37 -14.97 -11.67
N THR A 245 -0.83 -14.42 -11.78
CA THR A 245 -1.10 -13.01 -11.50
C THR A 245 -1.65 -12.88 -10.09
N HIS A 246 -1.03 -12.04 -9.26
CA HIS A 246 -1.54 -11.75 -7.93
C HIS A 246 -2.61 -10.66 -8.02
N VAL A 247 -3.85 -10.98 -7.65
CA VAL A 247 -4.95 -10.02 -7.67
C VAL A 247 -5.40 -9.71 -6.26
N PHE A 248 -5.39 -8.43 -5.90
CA PHE A 248 -5.90 -7.91 -4.64
C PHE A 248 -7.21 -7.19 -4.88
N LEU A 249 -8.26 -7.55 -4.15
CA LEU A 249 -9.56 -6.88 -4.21
C LEU A 249 -9.88 -6.31 -2.84
N HIS A 250 -10.11 -5.01 -2.78
CA HIS A 250 -10.48 -4.31 -1.57
C HIS A 250 -12.02 -4.16 -1.43
N ASP A 251 -12.49 -3.72 -0.25
CA ASP A 251 -13.90 -3.61 0.17
C ASP A 251 -14.76 -4.87 -0.07
N VAL A 252 -14.20 -6.07 0.17
CA VAL A 252 -14.92 -7.35 0.03
C VAL A 252 -16.00 -7.59 1.12
N ASP A 253 -16.13 -6.68 2.08
CA ASP A 253 -17.26 -6.59 2.99
C ASP A 253 -18.55 -6.14 2.27
N ARG A 254 -18.42 -5.50 1.11
CA ARG A 254 -19.55 -5.15 0.25
C ARG A 254 -20.01 -6.37 -0.58
N ARG A 255 -21.33 -6.46 -0.78
CA ARG A 255 -21.97 -7.61 -1.45
C ARG A 255 -21.50 -7.78 -2.89
N VAL A 256 -21.42 -6.70 -3.66
CA VAL A 256 -21.12 -6.75 -5.11
C VAL A 256 -19.70 -7.26 -5.33
N GLU A 257 -18.72 -6.68 -4.65
CA GLU A 257 -17.31 -7.05 -4.69
C GLU A 257 -17.14 -8.53 -4.35
N LYS A 258 -17.79 -8.99 -3.27
CA LYS A 258 -17.75 -10.39 -2.84
C LYS A 258 -18.32 -11.36 -3.88
N LEU A 259 -19.47 -11.05 -4.47
CA LEU A 259 -20.12 -11.89 -5.49
C LEU A 259 -19.27 -11.96 -6.77
N TYR A 260 -18.80 -10.80 -7.25
CA TYR A 260 -17.97 -10.73 -8.45
C TYR A 260 -16.60 -11.39 -8.26
N ALA A 261 -16.00 -11.29 -7.07
CA ALA A 261 -14.76 -12.00 -6.76
C ALA A 261 -14.95 -13.51 -6.84
N MET A 262 -16.04 -14.02 -6.25
CA MET A 262 -16.33 -15.45 -6.25
C MET A 262 -16.63 -15.98 -7.65
N GLU A 263 -17.28 -15.19 -8.51
CA GLU A 263 -17.59 -15.59 -9.89
C GLU A 263 -16.39 -15.50 -10.84
N PHE A 264 -15.57 -14.44 -10.75
CA PHE A 264 -14.53 -14.17 -11.75
C PHE A 264 -13.09 -14.46 -11.29
N LEU A 265 -12.79 -14.25 -10.00
CA LEU A 265 -11.46 -14.52 -9.42
C LEU A 265 -11.39 -15.91 -8.77
N CYS A 266 -12.54 -16.52 -8.48
CA CYS A 266 -12.73 -17.88 -7.99
C CYS A 266 -12.22 -18.16 -6.59
N LYS A 267 -13.08 -18.76 -5.77
CA LYS A 267 -12.73 -19.17 -4.40
C LYS A 267 -11.51 -20.11 -4.35
N LYS A 268 -11.33 -20.98 -5.35
CA LYS A 268 -10.21 -21.92 -5.42
C LYS A 268 -8.84 -21.24 -5.57
N TYR A 269 -8.81 -19.98 -6.03
CA TYR A 269 -7.60 -19.19 -6.17
C TYR A 269 -7.42 -18.15 -5.04
N LEU A 270 -8.35 -18.10 -4.08
CA LEU A 270 -8.23 -17.23 -2.91
C LEU A 270 -7.14 -17.78 -1.98
N VAL A 271 -6.06 -17.01 -1.81
CA VAL A 271 -4.93 -17.37 -0.94
C VAL A 271 -5.20 -16.94 0.49
N LYS A 272 -5.57 -15.68 0.68
CA LYS A 272 -5.74 -15.08 2.01
C LYS A 272 -6.68 -13.88 1.98
N GLY A 273 -7.40 -13.67 3.08
CA GLY A 273 -8.17 -12.45 3.33
C GLY A 273 -7.76 -11.79 4.64
N VAL A 274 -7.63 -10.47 4.64
CA VAL A 274 -7.33 -9.65 5.82
C VAL A 274 -8.27 -8.46 5.83
N SER A 275 -9.09 -8.34 6.87
CA SER A 275 -10.09 -7.26 6.98
C SER A 275 -10.94 -7.20 5.70
N ARG A 276 -10.82 -6.15 4.89
CA ARG A 276 -11.60 -5.93 3.66
C ARG A 276 -10.83 -6.23 2.38
N LEU A 277 -9.60 -6.72 2.50
CA LEU A 277 -8.73 -7.05 1.38
C LEU A 277 -8.63 -8.57 1.19
N TRP A 278 -8.89 -9.05 -0.02
CA TRP A 278 -8.64 -10.44 -0.43
C TRP A 278 -7.52 -10.52 -1.46
N HIS A 279 -6.68 -11.54 -1.34
CA HIS A 279 -5.58 -11.86 -2.25
C HIS A 279 -5.85 -13.18 -2.97
N PHE A 280 -5.78 -13.14 -4.30
CA PHE A 280 -5.92 -14.27 -5.20
C PHE A 280 -4.64 -14.52 -6.00
N GLU A 281 -4.37 -15.77 -6.33
CA GLU A 281 -3.33 -16.19 -7.27
C GLU A 281 -3.97 -16.85 -8.49
N ILE A 282 -4.10 -16.09 -9.58
CA ILE A 282 -4.83 -16.53 -10.76
C ILE A 282 -3.84 -17.10 -11.79
N PRO A 283 -3.94 -18.39 -12.15
CA PRO A 283 -3.09 -18.98 -13.17
C PRO A 283 -3.51 -18.55 -14.58
N SER A 284 -2.54 -18.59 -15.50
CA SER A 284 -2.80 -18.53 -16.94
C SER A 284 -3.67 -19.71 -17.40
N LEU A 285 -4.52 -19.49 -18.41
CA LEU A 285 -5.23 -20.57 -19.10
C LEU A 285 -4.29 -21.56 -19.79
N ALA A 286 -3.09 -21.15 -20.19
CA ALA A 286 -2.09 -22.04 -20.78
C ALA A 286 -1.60 -23.12 -19.79
N ASN A 287 -1.74 -22.87 -18.48
CA ASN A 287 -1.33 -23.79 -17.42
C ASN A 287 -2.53 -24.52 -16.78
N ARG A 288 -3.72 -24.48 -17.40
CA ARG A 288 -4.94 -25.08 -16.86
C ARG A 288 -4.98 -26.57 -17.20
N ASN A 289 -5.27 -27.41 -16.19
CA ASN A 289 -5.59 -28.82 -16.44
C ASN A 289 -6.98 -28.92 -17.10
N ASP A 290 -7.12 -29.79 -18.10
CA ASP A 290 -8.28 -30.01 -19.02
C ASP A 290 -9.65 -30.29 -18.35
N SER A 291 -9.75 -30.31 -17.02
CA SER A 291 -10.96 -30.74 -16.31
C SER A 291 -12.00 -29.64 -16.05
N ASP A 292 -11.67 -28.36 -16.28
CA ASP A 292 -12.64 -27.26 -16.12
C ASP A 292 -13.27 -26.89 -17.46
N PRO A 293 -14.61 -26.91 -17.59
CA PRO A 293 -15.26 -26.48 -18.81
C PRO A 293 -15.02 -24.99 -19.09
N PHE A 294 -14.69 -24.64 -20.33
CA PHE A 294 -14.52 -23.25 -20.82
C PHE A 294 -15.77 -22.37 -20.67
N THR A 295 -16.87 -22.94 -20.20
CA THR A 295 -18.14 -22.27 -19.92
C THR A 295 -18.15 -21.53 -18.58
N SER A 296 -17.04 -21.49 -17.85
CA SER A 296 -16.97 -20.79 -16.57
C SER A 296 -15.57 -20.27 -16.23
N PHE A 297 -15.55 -19.13 -15.53
CA PHE A 297 -14.35 -18.56 -14.94
C PHE A 297 -13.83 -19.44 -13.80
N CYS A 298 -14.73 -20.08 -13.07
CA CYS A 298 -14.49 -21.02 -11.98
C CYS A 298 -14.98 -22.42 -12.33
#